data_AF-A0A6I0BQQ8-F1
#
_entry.id   AF-A0A6I0BQQ8-F1
#
_cell.length_a   1.000
_cell.length_b   1.000
_cell.length_c   1.000
_cell.angle_alpha   90.00
_cell.angle_beta   90.00
_cell.angle_gamma   90.00
#
_symmetry.space_group_name_H-M   'P 1'
#
loop_
_entity.id
_entity.type
_entity.pdbx_description
1 polymer ?
#
loop_
_entity_poly.entity_id
_entity_poly.type
_entity_poly.pdbx_seq_one_letter_code
_entity_poly.pdbx_strand_id
1 'polypeptide(L)' 'MTILELYTEAKRDGIVSVWLLIEYLVFERKVLTFEDRVNGLDYYFEFRFRNSMNQYLKGYMRKRNIVMYK' A
#
# COMPACT_ATOMS: atom_id res chain seq x y z
N MET A 1 -13.69 -0.49 -9.32
CA MET A 1 -13.06 -0.37 -8.01
C MET A 1 -12.15 0.86 -7.98
N THR A 2 -12.33 1.74 -7.01
CA THR A 2 -11.41 2.82 -6.62
C THR A 2 -10.38 2.30 -5.63
N ILE A 3 -9.29 3.05 -5.42
CA ILE A 3 -8.32 2.73 -4.38
C ILE A 3 -8.97 2.76 -2.99
N LEU A 4 -9.95 3.64 -2.75
CA LEU A 4 -10.69 3.67 -1.48
C LEU A 4 -11.45 2.36 -1.20
N GLU A 5 -12.13 1.83 -2.22
CA GLU A 5 -12.88 0.58 -2.11
C GLU A 5 -11.94 -0.58 -1.77
N LEU A 6 -10.84 -0.73 -2.52
CA LEU A 6 -9.83 -1.76 -2.26
C LEU A 6 -9.17 -1.60 -0.89
N TYR A 7 -8.86 -0.37 -0.49
CA TYR A 7 -8.29 -0.08 0.83
C TYR A 7 -9.23 -0.51 1.96
N THR A 8 -10.52 -0.22 1.81
CA THR A 8 -11.56 -0.57 2.79
C THR A 8 -11.71 -2.08 2.89
N GLU A 9 -11.74 -2.79 1.75
CA GLU A 9 -11.77 -4.26 1.70
C GLU A 9 -10.52 -4.87 2.33
N ALA A 10 -9.32 -4.40 1.96
CA ALA A 10 -8.07 -4.91 2.52
C ALA A 10 -7.96 -4.68 4.03
N LYS A 11 -8.46 -3.56 4.55
CA LYS A 11 -8.54 -3.31 6.00
C LYS A 11 -9.53 -4.25 6.68
N ARG A 12 -10.72 -4.42 6.11
CA ARG A 12 -11.77 -5.32 6.63
C ARG A 12 -11.28 -6.77 6.68
N ASP A 13 -10.60 -7.21 5.64
CA ASP A 13 -10.16 -8.59 5.45
C ASP A 13 -8.77 -8.87 6.08
N GLY A 14 -8.16 -7.87 6.73
CA GLY A 14 -6.87 -8.00 7.41
C GLY A 14 -5.67 -8.16 6.48
N ILE A 15 -5.79 -7.80 5.20
CA ILE A 15 -4.72 -7.92 4.20
C ILE A 15 -3.73 -6.77 4.35
N VAL A 16 -2.82 -6.91 5.32
CA VAL A 16 -1.90 -5.83 5.71
C VAL A 16 -1.00 -5.34 4.60
N SER A 17 -0.48 -6.25 3.77
CA SER A 17 0.39 -5.89 2.65
C SER A 17 -0.27 -4.90 1.68
N VAL A 18 -1.55 -5.08 1.37
CA VAL A 18 -2.28 -4.26 0.40
C VAL A 18 -2.60 -2.90 1.00
N TRP A 19 -3.22 -2.84 2.18
CA TRP A 19 -3.57 -1.55 2.76
C TRP A 19 -2.34 -0.72 3.14
N LEU A 20 -1.24 -1.37 3.55
CA LEU A 20 0.02 -0.68 3.85
C LEU A 20 0.64 -0.07 2.60
N LEU A 21 0.61 -0.78 1.48
CA LEU A 21 1.06 -0.24 0.19
C LEU A 21 0.23 0.99 -0.21
N ILE A 22 -1.10 0.90 -0.10
CA ILE A 22 -1.98 2.01 -0.42
C ILE A 22 -1.69 3.23 0.45
N GLU A 23 -1.58 3.05 1.78
CA GLU A 23 -1.26 4.16 2.68
C GLU A 23 0.11 4.79 2.38
N TYR A 24 1.10 3.98 2.03
CA TYR A 24 2.41 4.49 1.62
C TYR A 24 2.33 5.33 0.35
N LEU A 25 1.60 4.85 -0.67
CA LEU A 25 1.47 5.54 -1.96
C LEU A 25 0.64 6.83 -1.87
N VAL A 26 -0.42 6.81 -1.07
CA VAL A 26 -1.35 7.94 -0.92
C VAL A 26 -0.81 9.00 0.05
N PHE A 27 -0.35 8.59 1.24
CA PHE A 27 0.02 9.55 2.29
C PHE A 27 1.48 9.96 2.26
N GLU A 28 2.40 9.00 2.13
CA GLU A 28 3.85 9.28 2.18
C GLU A 28 4.37 9.76 0.82
N ARG A 29 4.02 9.04 -0.25
CA ARG A 29 4.50 9.33 -1.60
C ARG A 29 3.65 10.35 -2.35
N LYS A 30 2.36 10.45 -2.03
CA LYS A 30 1.38 11.32 -2.71
C LYS A 30 1.37 11.14 -4.23
N VAL A 31 1.56 9.90 -4.70
CA VAL A 31 1.58 9.54 -6.12
C VAL A 31 0.24 8.98 -6.61
N LEU A 32 -0.65 8.66 -5.68
CA LEU A 32 -2.01 8.20 -5.91
C LEU A 32 -2.95 8.89 -4.92
N THR A 33 -4.23 8.93 -5.25
CA THR A 33 -5.33 9.39 -4.42
C THR A 33 -6.35 8.27 -4.23
N PHE A 34 -7.25 8.42 -3.25
CA PHE A 34 -8.31 7.44 -3.02
C PHE A 34 -9.37 7.38 -4.13
N GLU A 35 -9.48 8.44 -4.94
CA GLU A 35 -10.39 8.54 -6.07
C GLU A 35 -9.85 7.82 -7.32
N ASP A 36 -8.54 7.57 -7.37
CA ASP A 36 -7.92 6.87 -8.48
C ASP A 36 -8.48 5.44 -8.63
N ARG A 37 -8.42 4.96 -9.87
CA ARG A 37 -8.77 3.58 -10.20
C ARG A 37 -7.67 2.63 -9.71
N VAL A 38 -8.06 1.41 -9.33
CA VAL A 38 -7.13 0.40 -8.80
C VAL A 38 -6.01 0.00 -9.75
N ASN A 39 -6.19 0.17 -11.07
CA ASN A 39 -5.14 -0.06 -12.06
C ASN A 39 -3.92 0.88 -11.88
N GLY A 40 -4.07 2.00 -11.17
CA GLY A 40 -2.94 2.84 -10.75
C GLY A 40 -1.94 2.11 -9.84
N LEU A 41 -2.33 0.99 -9.24
CA LEU A 41 -1.46 0.15 -8.41
C LEU A 41 -0.63 -0.86 -9.23
N ASP A 42 -1.03 -1.18 -10.46
CA ASP A 42 -0.42 -2.26 -11.26
C ASP A 42 1.09 -2.04 -11.45
N TYR A 43 1.48 -0.79 -11.74
CA TYR A 43 2.88 -0.38 -11.85
C TYR A 43 3.69 -0.71 -10.59
N TYR A 44 3.11 -0.51 -9.40
CA TYR A 44 3.78 -0.74 -8.12
C TYR A 44 3.81 -2.21 -7.70
N PHE A 45 2.96 -3.05 -8.32
CA PHE A 45 2.95 -4.50 -8.14
C PHE A 45 3.89 -5.23 -9.11
N GLU A 46 4.48 -4.55 -10.09
CA GLU A 46 5.41 -5.17 -11.00
C GLU A 46 6.58 -5.85 -10.26
N PHE A 47 6.93 -7.07 -10.69
CA PHE A 47 7.90 -7.91 -10.00
C PHE A 47 9.27 -7.23 -9.82
N ARG A 48 9.69 -6.40 -10.79
CA ARG A 48 10.95 -5.64 -10.74
C ARG A 48 11.03 -4.67 -9.54
N PHE A 49 9.91 -4.21 -9.02
CA PHE A 49 9.88 -3.28 -7.89
C PHE A 49 9.68 -3.97 -6.54
N ARG A 50 9.39 -5.28 -6.51
CA ARG A 50 9.06 -6.02 -5.28
C ARG A 50 10.07 -5.80 -4.16
N ASN A 51 11.36 -5.89 -4.45
CA ASN A 51 12.41 -5.75 -3.45
C ASN A 51 12.47 -4.33 -2.88
N SER A 52 12.52 -3.32 -3.75
CA SER A 52 12.56 -1.91 -3.35
C SER A 52 11.29 -1.51 -2.60
N MET A 53 10.12 -1.94 -3.08
CA MET A 53 8.84 -1.65 -2.44
C MET A 53 8.77 -2.26 -1.04
N ASN A 54 9.22 -3.50 -0.88
CA ASN A 54 9.31 -4.12 0.45
C ASN A 54 10.23 -3.35 1.40
N GLN A 55 11.36 -2.81 0.91
CA GLN A 55 12.24 -1.98 1.74
C GLN A 55 11.57 -0.67 2.14
N TYR A 56 10.90 0.00 1.20
CA TYR A 56 10.15 1.22 1.48
C TYR A 56 9.03 0.99 2.50
N LEU A 57 8.25 -0.07 2.34
CA LEU A 57 7.16 -0.41 3.25
C LEU A 57 7.69 -0.75 4.65
N LYS A 58 8.83 -1.44 4.78
CA LYS A 58 9.49 -1.66 6.09
C LYS A 58 9.89 -0.34 6.74
N GLY A 59 10.44 0.61 5.98
CA GLY A 59 10.77 1.94 6.48
C GLY A 59 9.53 2.70 6.94
N TYR A 60 8.47 2.64 6.15
CA TYR A 60 7.19 3.26 6.47
C TYR A 60 6.56 2.70 7.74
N MET A 61 6.57 1.37 7.90
CA MET A 61 6.10 0.70 9.11
C MET A 61 6.86 1.16 10.35
N ARG A 62 8.20 1.24 10.28
CA ARG A 62 9.03 1.71 11.39
C ARG A 62 8.69 3.15 11.77
N LYS A 63 8.55 4.04 10.78
CA LYS A 63 8.20 5.45 11.00
C LYS A 63 6.86 5.61 11.72
N ARG A 64 5.90 4.73 11.47
CA ARG A 64 4.56 4.78 12.09
C ARG A 64 4.34 3.80 13.24
N ASN A 65 5.38 3.13 13.71
CA ASN A 65 5.29 2.11 14.76
C ASN A 65 4.25 1.01 14.47
N ILE A 66 4.13 0.59 13.21
CA ILE A 66 3.25 -0.51 12.80
C ILE A 66 3.98 -1.83 13.01
N VAL A 67 3.45 -2.67 13.89
CA VAL A 67 3.94 -4.04 14.13
C VAL A 67 3.10 -5.01 13.30
N MET A 68 3.74 -5.74 12.37
CA MET A 68 3.12 -6.93 11.80
C MET A 68 3.55 -8.15 12.61
N TYR A 69 2.60 -8.79 13.27
CA TYR A 69 2.79 -10.13 13.79
C TYR A 69 2.89 -11.09 12.59
N LYS A 70 3.95 -11.90 12.59
CA LYS A 70 4.21 -12.92 11.57
C LYS A 70 3.23 -14.08 11.70
#